data_AF-A0A9D8H876-F1
#
_entry.id   AF-A0A9D8H876-F1
#
_cell.length_a   1.000
_cell.length_b   1.000
_cell.length_c   1.000
_cell.angle_alpha   90.00
_cell.angle_beta   90.00
_cell.angle_gamma   90.00
#
_symmetry.space_group_name_H-M   'P 1'
#
loop_
_entity.id
_entity.type
_entity.pdbx_description
1 polymer ?
#
loop_
_entity_poly.entity_id
_entity_poly.type
_entity_poly.pdbx_seq_one_letter_code
_entity_poly.pdbx_strand_id
1 'polypeptide(L)'
;MDLLAPIAGVIALCGAADAIGGPYALGAARLIVGAVFLGVVTDAMLLGHWYLVQPGLGREPIKELVAAVTFVWPLEVVLWLVPTGMVDVLDRSIDDGYDGLLGWTWVVSAITTVALALIARRALREPYYSAVMATTGLLYLAILTAFGTDVLARAVLSA
;
A
#
# COMPACT_ATOMS: atom_id res chain seq x y z
N MET A 1 8.01 10.91 -22.68
CA MET A 1 7.24 9.65 -22.81
C MET A 1 6.83 9.15 -21.43
N ASP A 2 7.72 9.24 -20.45
CA ASP A 2 7.54 8.68 -19.09
C ASP A 2 6.34 9.24 -18.31
N LEU A 3 5.91 10.47 -18.60
CA LEU A 3 4.77 11.08 -17.89
C LEU A 3 3.40 10.81 -18.56
N LEU A 4 3.38 10.35 -19.82
CA LEU A 4 2.11 10.10 -20.52
C LEU A 4 1.32 8.96 -19.87
N ALA A 5 2.01 7.87 -19.52
CA ALA A 5 1.40 6.72 -18.85
C ALA A 5 0.79 7.09 -17.48
N PRO A 6 1.51 7.74 -16.54
CA PRO A 6 0.92 8.13 -15.26
C PRO A 6 -0.18 9.19 -15.42
N ILE A 7 -0.09 10.14 -16.37
CA ILE A 7 -1.19 11.08 -16.63
C ILE A 7 -2.44 10.33 -17.10
N ALA A 8 -2.31 9.42 -18.07
CA ALA A 8 -3.42 8.61 -18.55
C ALA A 8 -4.01 7.75 -17.41
N GLY A 9 -3.16 7.17 -16.57
CA GLY A 9 -3.56 6.43 -15.37
C GLY A 9 -4.37 7.28 -14.40
N VAL A 10 -3.91 8.48 -14.05
CA VAL A 10 -4.65 9.41 -13.18
C VAL A 10 -5.99 9.80 -13.78
N ILE A 11 -6.05 10.09 -15.08
CA ILE A 11 -7.32 10.39 -15.77
C ILE A 11 -8.27 9.19 -15.68
N ALA A 12 -7.77 7.97 -15.90
CA ALA A 12 -8.58 6.76 -15.80
C ALA A 12 -9.09 6.53 -14.37
N LEU A 13 -8.27 6.79 -13.34
CA LEU A 13 -8.70 6.70 -11.95
C LEU A 13 -9.76 7.76 -11.60
N CYS A 14 -9.64 8.98 -12.10
CA CYS A 14 -10.69 10.00 -11.95
C CYS A 14 -12.00 9.57 -12.62
N GLY A 15 -11.94 9.00 -13.83
CA GLY A 15 -13.12 8.44 -14.50
C GLY A 15 -13.73 7.25 -13.74
N ALA A 16 -12.89 6.39 -13.16
CA ALA A 16 -13.34 5.27 -12.32
C ALA A 16 -14.03 5.76 -11.04
N ALA A 17 -13.56 6.86 -10.43
CA ALA A 17 -14.22 7.44 -9.25
C ALA A 17 -15.64 7.92 -9.56
N ASP A 18 -15.84 8.52 -10.74
CA ASP A 18 -17.17 8.93 -11.20
C ASP A 18 -18.08 7.70 -11.44
N ALA A 19 -17.52 6.64 -12.04
CA ALA A 19 -18.27 5.40 -12.33
C ALA A 19 -18.67 4.61 -11.07
N ILE A 20 -17.84 4.63 -10.01
CA ILE A 20 -18.16 4.01 -8.71
C ILE A 20 -19.32 4.75 -8.01
N GLY A 21 -19.44 6.05 -8.24
CA GLY A 21 -20.44 6.90 -7.59
C GLY A 21 -20.06 7.28 -6.14
N GLY A 22 -21.01 7.90 -5.43
CA GLY A 22 -20.77 8.43 -4.08
C GLY A 22 -19.98 9.75 -4.08
N PRO A 23 -19.28 10.09 -2.98
CA PRO A 23 -18.51 11.33 -2.88
C PRO A 23 -17.27 11.30 -3.81
N TYR A 24 -17.38 11.92 -4.99
CA TYR A 24 -16.34 11.91 -6.03
C TYR A 24 -14.93 12.22 -5.50
N ALA A 25 -14.78 13.27 -4.68
CA ALA A 25 -13.48 13.68 -4.16
C ALA A 25 -12.81 12.59 -3.30
N LEU A 26 -13.60 11.88 -2.48
CA LEU A 26 -13.11 10.79 -1.64
C LEU A 26 -12.78 9.56 -2.48
N GLY A 27 -13.66 9.20 -3.42
CA GLY A 27 -13.43 8.09 -4.35
C GLY A 27 -12.15 8.30 -5.15
N ALA A 28 -11.99 9.46 -5.79
CA ALA A 28 -10.79 9.81 -6.55
C ALA A 28 -9.53 9.79 -5.67
N ALA A 29 -9.60 10.34 -4.44
CA ALA A 29 -8.48 10.32 -3.52
C ALA A 29 -8.07 8.87 -3.15
N ARG A 30 -9.02 8.00 -2.80
CA ARG A 30 -8.76 6.57 -2.49
C ARG A 30 -8.15 5.85 -3.69
N LEU A 31 -8.66 6.08 -4.89
CA LEU A 31 -8.12 5.45 -6.10
C LEU A 31 -6.69 5.90 -6.40
N ILE A 32 -6.42 7.20 -6.36
CA ILE A 32 -5.10 7.77 -6.67
C ILE A 32 -4.08 7.41 -5.60
N VAL A 33 -4.42 7.57 -4.31
CA VAL A 33 -3.51 7.23 -3.22
C VAL A 33 -3.25 5.71 -3.18
N GLY A 34 -4.27 4.87 -3.37
CA GLY A 34 -4.08 3.42 -3.45
C GLY A 34 -3.17 3.02 -4.61
N ALA A 35 -3.30 3.68 -5.78
CA ALA A 35 -2.40 3.44 -6.90
C ALA A 35 -0.95 3.86 -6.58
N VAL A 36 -0.74 5.01 -5.94
CA VAL A 36 0.59 5.45 -5.49
C VAL A 36 1.14 4.48 -4.44
N PHE A 37 0.33 4.07 -3.47
CA PHE A 37 0.71 3.17 -2.40
C PHE A 37 1.16 1.81 -2.93
N LEU A 38 0.32 1.15 -3.73
CA LEU A 38 0.63 -0.14 -4.33
C LEU A 38 1.81 -0.04 -5.31
N GLY A 39 1.91 1.05 -6.07
CA GLY A 39 3.04 1.32 -6.95
C GLY A 39 4.36 1.38 -6.18
N VAL A 40 4.43 2.23 -5.13
CA VAL A 40 5.64 2.41 -4.32
C VAL A 40 6.05 1.12 -3.60
N VAL A 41 5.09 0.36 -3.06
CA VAL A 41 5.38 -0.93 -2.41
C VAL A 41 5.89 -1.96 -3.43
N THR A 42 5.31 -1.98 -4.63
CA THR A 42 5.73 -2.87 -5.72
C THR A 42 7.13 -2.52 -6.18
N ASP A 43 7.43 -1.24 -6.41
CA ASP A 43 8.76 -0.77 -6.78
C ASP A 43 9.80 -1.12 -5.72
N ALA A 44 9.47 -0.95 -4.43
CA ALA A 44 10.35 -1.32 -3.33
C ALA A 44 10.69 -2.83 -3.37
N MET A 45 9.68 -3.68 -3.56
CA MET A 45 9.84 -5.12 -3.64
C MET A 45 10.65 -5.55 -4.87
N LEU A 46 10.34 -5.01 -6.05
CA LEU A 46 11.03 -5.32 -7.30
C LEU A 46 12.50 -4.91 -7.23
N LEU A 47 12.77 -3.71 -6.71
CA LEU A 47 14.14 -3.27 -6.49
C LEU A 47 14.84 -4.17 -5.45
N GLY A 48 14.16 -4.54 -4.37
CA GLY A 48 14.63 -5.51 -3.39
C GLY A 48 15.07 -6.84 -4.03
N HIS A 49 14.30 -7.34 -5.01
CA HIS A 49 14.65 -8.54 -5.76
C HIS A 49 15.94 -8.36 -6.59
N TRP A 50 16.14 -7.21 -7.22
CA TRP A 50 17.38 -6.90 -7.93
C TRP A 50 18.63 -6.85 -7.06
N TYR A 51 18.52 -6.46 -5.80
CA TYR A 51 19.65 -6.63 -4.88
C TYR A 51 19.99 -8.10 -4.60
N LEU A 52 19.12 -9.07 -4.82
CA LEU A 52 19.51 -10.48 -4.64
C LEU A 52 20.45 -10.98 -5.75
N VAL A 53 20.30 -10.44 -6.96
CA VAL A 53 21.00 -10.90 -8.16
C VAL A 53 22.21 -10.03 -8.50
N GLN A 54 22.24 -8.76 -8.05
CA GLN A 54 23.35 -7.85 -8.31
C GLN A 54 23.93 -7.23 -7.03
N PRO A 55 24.90 -7.91 -6.38
CA PRO A 55 25.65 -7.38 -5.26
C PRO A 55 26.55 -6.21 -5.71
N GLY A 56 26.12 -4.98 -5.43
CA GLY A 56 26.86 -3.77 -5.81
C GLY A 56 25.99 -2.54 -6.09
N LEU A 57 24.67 -2.69 -6.18
CA LEU A 57 23.75 -1.57 -6.29
C LEU A 57 23.83 -0.64 -5.06
N GLY A 58 23.74 0.67 -5.29
CA GLY A 58 23.74 1.67 -4.23
C GLY A 58 22.54 1.49 -3.29
N ARG A 59 22.66 1.82 -2.00
CA ARG A 59 21.59 1.61 -1.00
C ARG A 59 20.56 2.74 -0.91
N GLU A 60 20.83 3.84 -1.59
CA GLU A 60 19.99 5.04 -1.52
C GLU A 60 18.59 4.80 -2.11
N PRO A 61 18.45 4.18 -3.30
CA PRO A 61 17.13 3.98 -3.90
C PRO A 61 16.20 3.11 -3.05
N ILE A 62 16.69 2.02 -2.45
CA ILE A 62 15.87 1.19 -1.56
C ILE A 62 15.48 1.92 -0.27
N LYS A 63 16.36 2.78 0.27
CA LYS A 63 16.03 3.60 1.44
C LYS A 63 14.93 4.61 1.12
N GLU A 64 15.00 5.24 -0.05
CA GLU A 64 13.99 6.17 -0.53
C GLU A 64 12.64 5.48 -0.71
N LEU A 65 12.59 4.33 -1.39
CA LEU A 65 11.35 3.58 -1.62
C LEU A 65 10.73 3.09 -0.30
N VAL A 66 11.52 2.51 0.62
CA VAL A 66 11.00 2.08 1.93
C VAL A 66 10.49 3.27 2.76
N ALA A 67 11.17 4.42 2.67
CA ALA A 67 10.69 5.64 3.31
C ALA A 67 9.38 6.13 2.68
N ALA A 68 9.26 6.07 1.36
CA ALA A 68 8.04 6.42 0.63
C ALA A 68 6.88 5.50 1.02
N VAL A 69 7.07 4.17 1.12
CA VAL A 69 6.05 3.24 1.65
C VAL A 69 5.57 3.70 3.02
N THR A 70 6.52 3.99 3.93
CA THR A 70 6.21 4.40 5.30
C THR A 70 5.43 5.74 5.33
N PHE A 71 5.66 6.63 4.37
CA PHE A 71 5.05 7.95 4.30
C PHE A 71 3.69 7.95 3.59
N VAL A 72 3.51 7.10 2.58
CA VAL A 72 2.25 6.97 1.83
C VAL A 72 1.23 6.12 2.58
N TRP A 73 1.68 5.09 3.30
CA TRP A 73 0.81 4.23 4.12
C TRP A 73 -0.20 4.97 5.02
N PRO A 74 0.18 5.99 5.82
CA PRO A 74 -0.79 6.68 6.68
C PRO A 74 -1.85 7.41 5.87
N LEU A 75 -1.50 7.94 4.69
CA LEU A 75 -2.47 8.59 3.80
C LEU A 75 -3.49 7.58 3.28
N GLU A 76 -3.02 6.41 2.85
CA GLU A 76 -3.87 5.30 2.40
C GLU A 76 -4.85 4.86 3.48
N VAL A 77 -4.35 4.57 4.69
CA VAL A 77 -5.18 4.12 5.80
C VAL A 77 -6.18 5.17 6.22
N VAL A 78 -5.77 6.44 6.32
CA VAL A 78 -6.68 7.53 6.71
C VAL A 78 -7.83 7.67 5.72
N LEU A 79 -7.58 7.59 4.41
CA LEU A 79 -8.64 7.69 3.40
C LEU A 79 -9.68 6.56 3.50
N TRP A 80 -9.25 5.36 3.88
CA TRP A 80 -10.16 4.24 4.13
C TRP A 80 -10.91 4.35 5.46
N LEU A 81 -10.42 5.15 6.41
CA LEU A 81 -11.13 5.44 7.66
C LEU A 81 -12.17 6.56 7.54
N VAL A 82 -12.09 7.43 6.52
CA VAL A 82 -13.08 8.50 6.30
C VAL A 82 -14.47 7.89 5.98
N PRO A 83 -15.57 8.33 6.64
CA PRO A 83 -16.91 7.80 6.36
C PRO A 83 -17.41 8.11 4.94
N THR A 84 -18.11 7.21 4.26
CA THR A 84 -18.31 5.78 4.60
C THR A 84 -17.00 5.00 4.46
N GLY A 85 -16.58 4.28 5.52
CA GLY A 85 -15.21 3.75 5.65
C GLY A 85 -15.11 2.46 6.46
N MET A 86 -13.87 1.99 6.68
CA MET A 86 -13.59 0.72 7.36
C MET A 86 -14.01 0.70 8.85
N VAL A 87 -14.20 1.87 9.46
CA VAL A 87 -14.78 1.96 10.81
C VAL A 87 -16.21 1.43 10.82
N ASP A 88 -16.98 1.76 9.78
CA ASP A 88 -18.38 1.33 9.63
C ASP A 88 -18.49 -0.20 9.50
N VAL A 89 -17.49 -0.82 8.85
CA VAL A 89 -17.36 -2.29 8.73
C VAL A 89 -17.02 -2.93 10.08
N LEU A 90 -16.09 -2.33 10.83
CA LEU A 90 -15.67 -2.85 12.14
C LEU A 90 -16.77 -2.74 13.20
N ASP A 91 -17.57 -1.66 13.15
CA ASP A 91 -18.73 -1.45 14.02
C ASP A 91 -19.97 -2.26 13.59
N ARG A 92 -19.84 -3.12 12.56
CA ARG A 92 -20.92 -3.93 11.97
C ARG A 92 -22.10 -3.13 11.42
N SER A 93 -21.90 -1.85 11.11
CA SER A 93 -22.91 -1.05 10.41
C SER A 93 -22.98 -1.39 8.92
N ILE A 94 -21.85 -1.85 8.36
CA ILE A 94 -21.76 -2.50 7.04
C ILE A 94 -21.44 -3.96 7.28
N ASP A 95 -22.31 -4.84 6.80
CA ASP A 95 -22.10 -6.28 6.85
C ASP A 95 -21.07 -6.67 5.78
N ASP A 96 -19.94 -7.24 6.21
CA ASP A 96 -18.92 -7.74 5.29
C ASP A 96 -19.25 -9.13 4.74
N GLY A 97 -20.33 -9.77 5.19
CA GLY A 97 -20.78 -11.10 4.78
C GLY A 97 -19.99 -12.25 5.42
N TYR A 98 -19.01 -11.95 6.28
CA TYR A 98 -18.13 -12.90 6.94
C TYR A 98 -17.99 -12.64 8.45
N ASP A 99 -19.02 -12.05 9.08
CA ASP A 99 -19.08 -11.73 10.52
C ASP A 99 -17.87 -10.89 11.01
N GLY A 100 -17.46 -9.90 10.23
CA GLY A 100 -16.38 -8.98 10.55
C GLY A 100 -14.98 -9.52 10.26
N LEU A 101 -14.85 -10.74 9.72
CA LEU A 101 -13.55 -11.33 9.38
C LEU A 101 -12.77 -10.47 8.37
N LEU A 102 -13.42 -9.89 7.37
CA LEU A 102 -12.74 -9.07 6.36
C LEU A 102 -12.30 -7.73 6.97
N GLY A 103 -13.13 -7.14 7.83
CA GLY A 103 -12.77 -5.95 8.61
C GLY A 103 -11.52 -6.17 9.47
N TRP A 104 -11.49 -7.27 10.23
CA TRP A 104 -10.32 -7.61 11.05
C TRP A 104 -9.09 -7.97 10.23
N THR A 105 -9.26 -8.66 9.10
CA THR A 105 -8.15 -8.97 8.20
C THR A 105 -7.54 -7.69 7.65
N TRP A 106 -8.35 -6.71 7.27
CA TRP A 106 -7.87 -5.39 6.86
C TRP A 106 -7.04 -4.71 7.95
N VAL A 107 -7.49 -4.73 9.21
CA VAL A 107 -6.73 -4.15 10.34
C VAL A 107 -5.37 -4.83 10.50
N VAL A 108 -5.35 -6.17 10.47
CA VAL A 108 -4.10 -6.94 10.56
C VAL A 108 -3.18 -6.63 9.40
N SER A 109 -3.71 -6.56 8.17
CA SER A 109 -2.96 -6.18 6.97
C SER A 109 -2.36 -4.78 7.09
N ALA A 110 -3.15 -3.78 7.52
CA ALA A 110 -2.69 -2.40 7.67
C ALA A 110 -1.55 -2.29 8.70
N ILE A 111 -1.73 -2.89 9.88
CA ILE A 111 -0.73 -2.86 10.96
C ILE A 111 0.53 -3.61 10.55
N THR A 112 0.39 -4.78 9.92
CA THR A 112 1.55 -5.59 9.51
C THR A 112 2.35 -4.87 8.44
N THR A 113 1.69 -4.18 7.51
CA THR A 113 2.36 -3.43 6.44
C THR A 113 3.28 -2.35 7.02
N VAL A 114 2.78 -1.51 7.94
CA VAL A 114 3.62 -0.47 8.54
C VAL A 114 4.70 -1.05 9.45
N ALA A 115 4.41 -2.13 10.18
CA ALA A 115 5.41 -2.79 11.00
C ALA A 115 6.58 -3.30 10.14
N LEU A 116 6.29 -3.98 9.02
CA LEU A 116 7.29 -4.47 8.08
C LEU A 116 8.08 -3.33 7.44
N ALA A 117 7.42 -2.24 7.02
CA ALA A 117 8.08 -1.07 6.45
C ALA A 117 9.04 -0.40 7.46
N LEU A 118 8.63 -0.28 8.72
CA LEU A 118 9.48 0.28 9.79
C LEU A 118 10.67 -0.62 10.11
N ILE A 119 10.47 -1.94 10.17
CA ILE A 119 11.55 -2.90 10.40
C ILE A 119 12.52 -2.89 9.22
N ALA A 120 12.03 -2.89 7.98
CA ALA A 120 12.84 -2.74 6.77
C ALA A 120 13.68 -1.46 6.80
N ARG A 121 13.07 -0.33 7.17
CA ARG A 121 13.76 0.96 7.30
C ARG A 121 14.84 0.91 8.37
N ARG A 122 14.62 0.16 9.45
CA ARG A 122 15.61 -0.03 10.52
C ARG A 122 16.74 -0.96 10.10
N ALA A 123 16.43 -2.05 9.38
CA ALA A 123 17.43 -2.97 8.83
C ALA A 123 18.39 -2.26 7.88
N LEU A 124 17.89 -1.38 6.99
CA LEU A 124 18.72 -0.61 6.06
C LEU A 124 19.70 0.39 6.69
N ARG A 125 19.63 0.60 8.02
CA ARG A 125 20.63 1.40 8.76
C ARG A 125 21.92 0.63 9.01
N GLU A 126 21.86 -0.70 8.98
CA GLU A 126 23.02 -1.54 9.19
C GLU A 126 24.00 -1.45 8.00
N PRO A 127 25.32 -1.44 8.26
CA PRO A 127 26.33 -1.32 7.21
C PRO A 127 26.50 -2.62 6.42
N TYR A 128 25.96 -3.75 6.87
CA TYR A 128 26.14 -5.06 6.23
C TYR A 128 25.24 -5.26 5.00
N TYR A 129 25.75 -5.96 4.00
CA TYR A 129 24.96 -6.34 2.82
C TYR A 129 23.81 -7.29 3.15
N SER A 130 24.01 -8.15 4.15
CA SER A 130 22.97 -9.05 4.67
C SER A 130 21.71 -8.30 5.14
N ALA A 131 21.84 -7.04 5.54
CA ALA A 131 20.70 -6.21 5.92
C ALA A 131 19.82 -5.83 4.73
N VAL A 132 20.41 -5.61 3.55
CA VAL A 132 19.67 -5.38 2.31
C VAL A 132 18.95 -6.67 1.89
N MET A 133 19.62 -7.81 1.98
CA MET A 133 19.01 -9.12 1.69
C MET A 133 17.84 -9.43 2.64
N ALA A 134 17.99 -9.17 3.94
CA ALA A 134 16.92 -9.32 4.91
C ALA A 134 15.74 -8.36 4.62
N THR A 135 16.05 -7.12 4.22
CA THR A 135 15.05 -6.13 3.82
C THR A 135 14.22 -6.63 2.63
N THR A 136 14.84 -7.27 1.64
CA THR A 136 14.12 -7.85 0.51
C THR A 136 13.05 -8.84 0.99
N GLY A 137 13.39 -9.76 1.91
CA GLY A 137 12.42 -10.71 2.50
C GLY A 137 11.25 -10.01 3.20
N LEU A 138 11.53 -8.92 3.93
CA LEU A 138 10.49 -8.10 4.56
C LEU A 138 9.59 -7.43 3.53
N LEU A 139 10.13 -6.99 2.40
CA LEU A 139 9.37 -6.33 1.34
C LEU A 139 8.44 -7.29 0.58
N TYR A 140 8.80 -8.57 0.47
CA TYR A 140 7.89 -9.61 -0.03
C TYR A 140 6.65 -9.78 0.88
N LEU A 141 6.84 -9.71 2.19
CA LEU A 141 5.71 -9.77 3.13
C LEU A 141 4.93 -8.44 3.13
N ALA A 142 5.64 -7.32 2.96
CA ALA A 142 5.04 -5.99 2.92
C ALA A 142 4.10 -5.84 1.72
N ILE A 143 4.48 -6.34 0.53
CA ILE A 143 3.59 -6.29 -0.64
C ILE A 143 2.31 -7.10 -0.41
N LEU A 144 2.40 -8.31 0.15
CA LEU A 144 1.21 -9.13 0.43
C LEU A 144 0.24 -8.43 1.38
N THR A 145 0.77 -7.79 2.43
CA THR A 145 -0.04 -7.08 3.43
C THR A 145 -0.54 -5.72 2.93
N ALA A 146 0.23 -5.03 2.09
CA ALA A 146 -0.19 -3.80 1.43
C ALA A 146 -1.36 -4.04 0.48
N PHE A 147 -1.31 -5.10 -0.33
CA PHE A 147 -2.44 -5.52 -1.17
C PHE A 147 -3.66 -5.86 -0.33
N GLY A 148 -3.49 -6.56 0.80
CA GLY A 148 -4.59 -6.79 1.75
C GLY A 148 -5.21 -5.50 2.31
N THR A 149 -4.39 -4.47 2.53
CA THR A 149 -4.86 -3.18 3.05
C THR A 149 -5.72 -2.42 2.03
N ASP A 150 -5.33 -2.40 0.75
CA ASP A 150 -6.06 -1.66 -0.28
C ASP A 150 -7.24 -2.48 -0.86
N VAL A 151 -7.02 -3.74 -1.21
CA VAL A 151 -8.02 -4.55 -1.94
C VAL A 151 -9.18 -4.95 -1.05
N LEU A 152 -8.94 -5.30 0.22
CA LEU A 152 -10.05 -5.67 1.12
C LEU A 152 -10.97 -4.47 1.38
N ALA A 153 -10.40 -3.27 1.56
CA ALA A 153 -11.20 -2.08 1.78
C ALA A 153 -12.09 -1.75 0.56
N ARG A 154 -11.55 -1.90 -0.64
CA ARG A 154 -12.34 -1.77 -1.88
C ARG A 154 -13.43 -2.83 -1.94
N ALA A 155 -13.09 -4.10 -1.75
CA ALA A 155 -14.04 -5.20 -1.88
C ALA A 155 -15.24 -5.08 -0.93
N VAL A 156 -15.02 -4.58 0.29
CA VAL A 156 -16.09 -4.44 1.29
C VAL A 156 -16.89 -3.14 1.10
N LEU A 157 -16.25 -2.04 0.69
CA LEU A 157 -16.92 -0.73 0.59
C LEU A 157 -17.48 -0.41 -0.80
N SER A 158 -17.09 -1.16 -1.85
CA SER A 158 -17.67 -1.05 -3.19
C SER A 158 -18.76 -2.07 -3.49
N ALA A 159 -19.14 -2.89 -2.49
CA ALA A 159 -20.27 -3.82 -2.53
C ALA A 159 -21.54 -3.12 -2.05
#